data_AF-A0A8S9IBV6-F1
#
_entry.id   AF-A0A8S9IBV6-F1
#
_cell.length_a   1.000
_cell.length_b   1.000
_cell.length_c   1.000
_cell.angle_alpha   90.00
_cell.angle_beta   90.00
_cell.angle_gamma   90.00
#
_symmetry.space_group_name_H-M   'P 1'
#
loop_
_entity.id
_entity.type
_entity.pdbx_description
1 polymer ?
#
loop_
_entity_poly.entity_id
_entity_poly.type
_entity_poly.pdbx_seq_one_letter_code
_entity_poly.pdbx_strand_id
1 'polypeptide(L)'
;MWSQNPSFRLEIDNFSKKKDDILSKVFVAGGCEWFLYVYPKGDLHADNHLSVYLRVANPKSLQIGWKRNASFYFVSKLEEIALERKESYDADESRVQQLEERIKNIELMDIGFKLDCVNTKLDNADESRVQQLEERVKDMSRKVGFKLDCLNTTIEERSLERKKSDDARFQQLEESVKNIELMVSCLKVELDKMKDKSTAEGFLLVD
;
A
#
# COMPACT_ATOMS: atom_id res chain seq x y z
N MET A 1 44.62 -9.67 -9.42
CA MET A 1 43.43 -10.16 -8.68
C MET A 1 42.44 -9.01 -8.51
N TRP A 2 41.64 -8.64 -9.52
CA TRP A 2 40.61 -7.58 -9.38
C TRP A 2 39.33 -8.01 -10.09
N SER A 3 38.66 -9.03 -9.58
CA SER A 3 37.46 -9.60 -10.22
C SER A 3 36.34 -9.88 -9.23
N GLN A 4 36.15 -8.98 -8.26
CA GLN A 4 34.91 -8.93 -7.51
C GLN A 4 34.34 -7.53 -7.63
N ASN A 5 33.16 -7.42 -8.27
CA ASN A 5 32.36 -6.21 -8.20
C ASN A 5 31.93 -6.05 -6.75
N PRO A 6 32.40 -5.01 -6.04
CA PRO A 6 32.04 -4.82 -4.64
C PRO A 6 30.53 -4.60 -4.53
N SER A 7 29.87 -5.37 -3.66
CA SER A 7 28.45 -5.20 -3.35
C SER A 7 28.31 -4.78 -1.89
N PHE A 8 27.34 -3.91 -1.63
CA PHE A 8 27.02 -3.43 -0.29
C PHE A 8 25.53 -3.68 -0.03
N ARG A 9 25.21 -4.13 1.18
CA ARG A 9 23.84 -4.42 1.62
C ARG A 9 23.48 -3.51 2.77
N LEU A 10 22.35 -2.83 2.64
CA LEU A 10 21.71 -2.07 3.71
C LEU A 10 20.37 -2.74 4.03
N GLU A 11 20.21 -3.15 5.28
CA GLU A 11 18.93 -3.64 5.81
C GLU A 11 18.24 -2.51 6.57
N ILE A 12 16.96 -2.30 6.26
CA ILE A 12 16.14 -1.25 6.88
C ILE A 12 14.90 -1.90 7.47
N ASP A 13 14.89 -2.04 8.78
CA ASP A 13 13.75 -2.57 9.50
C ASP A 13 12.62 -1.56 9.61
N ASN A 14 11.39 -2.06 9.64
CA ASN A 14 10.17 -1.26 9.78
C ASN A 14 10.12 -0.08 8.79
N PHE A 15 10.53 -0.32 7.53
CA PHE A 15 10.67 0.71 6.49
C PHE A 15 9.43 1.61 6.35
N SER A 16 8.22 1.03 6.44
CA SER A 16 6.96 1.77 6.34
C SER A 16 6.76 2.85 7.41
N LYS A 17 7.40 2.70 8.58
CA LYS A 17 7.33 3.63 9.71
C LYS A 17 8.40 4.72 9.65
N LYS A 18 9.38 4.63 8.74
CA LYS A 18 10.47 5.60 8.62
C LYS A 18 9.97 6.88 7.94
N LYS A 19 10.22 8.01 8.60
CA LYS A 19 9.90 9.36 8.10
C LYS A 19 11.16 10.15 7.77
N ASP A 20 12.21 9.97 8.56
CA ASP A 20 13.48 10.65 8.38
C ASP A 20 14.37 9.93 7.37
N ASP A 21 15.31 10.69 6.79
CA ASP A 21 16.34 10.18 5.89
C ASP A 21 17.26 9.19 6.60
N ILE A 22 17.73 8.19 5.87
CA ILE A 22 18.57 7.11 6.40
C ILE A 22 19.94 7.17 5.73
N LEU A 23 20.99 7.27 6.55
CA LEU A 23 22.38 7.16 6.11
C LEU A 23 22.88 5.73 6.40
N SER A 24 23.47 5.09 5.39
CA SER A 24 24.17 3.84 5.62
C SER A 24 25.51 4.05 6.32
N LYS A 25 26.10 2.94 6.78
CA LYS A 25 27.53 2.90 7.09
C LYS A 25 28.35 3.23 5.84
N VAL A 26 29.50 3.86 6.04
CA VAL A 26 30.49 4.09 4.98
C VAL A 26 31.12 2.75 4.57
N PHE A 27 31.30 2.54 3.28
CA PHE A 27 31.94 1.36 2.72
C PHE A 27 32.94 1.75 1.62
N VAL A 28 33.97 0.92 1.43
CA VAL A 28 35.02 1.16 0.45
C VAL A 28 34.77 0.31 -0.80
N ALA A 29 34.73 0.97 -1.96
CA ALA A 29 34.57 0.32 -3.26
C ALA A 29 35.33 1.11 -4.33
N GLY A 30 36.08 0.41 -5.20
CA GLY A 30 36.88 1.07 -6.25
C GLY A 30 37.88 2.09 -5.71
N GLY A 31 38.42 1.86 -4.50
CA GLY A 31 39.37 2.76 -3.84
C GLY A 31 38.76 4.08 -3.35
N CYS A 32 37.44 4.19 -3.25
CA CYS A 32 36.74 5.36 -2.73
C CYS A 32 35.79 4.96 -1.59
N GLU A 33 35.56 5.88 -0.67
CA GLU A 33 34.60 5.72 0.43
C GLU A 33 33.24 6.25 0.03
N TRP A 34 32.23 5.38 0.11
CA TRP A 34 30.86 5.64 -0.31
C TRP A 34 29.88 5.40 0.84
N PHE A 35 28.71 6.00 0.74
CA PHE A 35 27.56 5.65 1.57
C PHE A 35 26.28 5.79 0.76
N LEU A 36 25.23 5.08 1.18
CA LEU A 36 23.89 5.24 0.66
C LEU A 36 23.14 6.27 1.49
N TYR A 37 22.40 7.13 0.81
CA TYR A 37 21.49 8.08 1.42
C TYR A 37 20.09 7.85 0.87
N VAL A 38 19.18 7.48 1.77
CA VAL A 38 17.85 6.96 1.42
C VAL A 38 16.78 7.88 1.98
N TYR A 39 15.84 8.27 1.13
CA TYR A 39 14.65 9.03 1.48
C TYR A 39 13.43 8.12 1.37
N PRO A 40 12.90 7.61 2.51
CA PRO A 40 11.78 6.66 2.49
C PRO A 40 10.50 7.19 1.84
N LYS A 41 10.29 8.51 1.88
CA LYS A 41 9.10 9.20 1.33
C LYS A 41 9.39 10.06 0.10
N GLY A 42 10.62 10.04 -0.38
CA GLY A 42 11.07 10.86 -1.49
C GLY A 42 11.84 12.09 -1.03
N ASP A 43 12.60 12.63 -1.96
CA ASP A 43 13.24 13.92 -1.83
C ASP A 43 12.36 15.02 -2.46
N LEU A 44 12.82 16.27 -2.40
CA LEU A 44 12.08 17.44 -2.91
C LEU A 44 11.71 17.38 -4.41
N HIS A 45 12.25 16.43 -5.18
CA HIS A 45 11.99 16.27 -6.60
C HIS A 45 11.09 15.07 -6.93
N ALA A 46 10.80 14.20 -5.96
CA ALA A 46 10.05 12.96 -6.16
C ALA A 46 9.22 12.59 -4.93
N ASP A 47 8.30 13.48 -4.54
CA ASP A 47 7.35 13.24 -3.44
C ASP A 47 6.59 11.92 -3.64
N ASN A 48 6.42 11.16 -2.56
CA ASN A 48 5.75 9.86 -2.50
C ASN A 48 6.46 8.67 -3.19
N HIS A 49 7.69 8.83 -3.65
CA HIS A 49 8.50 7.73 -4.19
C HIS A 49 9.76 7.49 -3.34
N LEU A 50 10.30 6.27 -3.32
CA LEU A 50 11.58 6.01 -2.64
C LEU A 50 12.74 6.60 -3.45
N SER A 51 13.51 7.52 -2.86
CA SER A 51 14.75 8.04 -3.48
C SER A 51 15.98 7.45 -2.79
N VAL A 52 16.94 6.94 -3.58
CA VAL A 52 18.20 6.35 -3.09
C VAL A 52 19.38 6.94 -3.85
N TYR A 53 20.35 7.47 -3.11
CA TYR A 53 21.55 8.07 -3.68
C TYR A 53 22.82 7.37 -3.19
N LEU A 54 23.76 7.15 -4.10
CA LEU A 54 25.13 6.79 -3.75
C LEU A 54 25.96 8.07 -3.64
N ARG A 55 26.56 8.34 -2.47
CA ARG A 55 27.34 9.55 -2.21
C ARG A 55 28.75 9.21 -1.72
N VAL A 56 29.69 10.09 -1.98
CA VAL A 56 31.08 10.00 -1.48
C VAL A 56 31.11 10.52 -0.05
N ALA A 57 31.69 9.75 0.88
CA ALA A 57 31.69 10.09 2.31
C ALA A 57 32.61 11.28 2.65
N ASN A 58 33.79 11.34 2.03
CA ASN A 58 34.81 12.33 2.35
C ASN A 58 35.18 13.18 1.13
N PRO A 59 34.29 14.03 0.61
CA PRO A 59 34.59 14.84 -0.58
C PRO A 59 35.68 15.88 -0.31
N LYS A 60 35.85 16.35 0.94
CA LYS A 60 36.82 17.38 1.32
C LYS A 60 38.27 16.89 1.37
N SER A 61 38.49 15.58 1.56
CA SER A 61 39.83 15.00 1.51
C SER A 61 40.30 14.70 0.08
N LEU A 62 39.41 14.87 -0.91
CA LEU A 62 39.72 14.69 -2.31
C LEU A 62 40.31 15.98 -2.88
N GLN A 63 41.30 15.84 -3.77
CA GLN A 63 41.94 16.98 -4.41
C GLN A 63 40.94 17.78 -5.25
N ILE A 64 41.16 19.09 -5.33
CA ILE A 64 40.39 19.98 -6.22
C ILE A 64 40.46 19.44 -7.66
N GLY A 65 39.31 19.31 -8.32
CA GLY A 65 39.20 18.76 -9.68
C GLY A 65 39.04 17.24 -9.76
N TRP A 66 38.92 16.55 -8.62
CA TRP A 66 38.72 15.10 -8.60
C TRP A 66 37.42 14.67 -9.27
N LYS A 67 37.50 13.59 -10.07
CA LYS A 67 36.36 12.95 -10.73
C LYS A 67 36.52 11.43 -10.68
N ARG A 68 35.42 10.72 -10.48
CA ARG A 68 35.33 9.26 -10.65
C ARG A 68 34.13 8.90 -11.51
N ASN A 69 34.32 7.91 -12.36
CA ASN A 69 33.23 7.25 -13.05
C ASN A 69 32.85 6.01 -12.23
N ALA A 70 31.56 5.88 -11.91
CA ALA A 70 31.03 4.76 -11.16
C ALA A 70 29.86 4.15 -11.95
N SER A 71 29.95 2.86 -12.23
CA SER A 71 28.85 2.07 -12.79
C SER A 71 28.28 1.21 -11.67
N PHE A 72 26.98 1.34 -11.40
CA PHE A 72 26.31 0.65 -10.31
C PHE A 72 24.84 0.41 -10.67
N TYR A 73 24.22 -0.52 -9.95
CA TYR A 73 22.79 -0.78 -9.99
C TYR A 73 22.29 -0.99 -8.56
N PHE A 74 21.03 -0.65 -8.31
CA PHE A 74 20.37 -0.92 -7.04
C PHE A 74 19.51 -2.17 -7.15
N VAL A 75 19.55 -3.01 -6.12
CA VAL A 75 18.65 -4.16 -5.98
C VAL A 75 17.90 -4.01 -4.67
N SER A 76 16.59 -3.82 -4.75
CA SER A 76 15.69 -3.81 -3.60
C SER A 76 15.05 -5.18 -3.43
N LYS A 77 15.15 -5.76 -2.24
CA LYS A 77 14.37 -6.93 -1.83
C LYS A 77 13.35 -6.47 -0.78
N LEU A 78 12.07 -6.59 -1.10
CA LEU A 78 10.99 -6.37 -0.15
C LEU A 78 10.62 -7.71 0.45
N GLU A 79 10.79 -7.85 1.75
CA GLU A 79 10.29 -9.00 2.51
C GLU A 79 9.09 -8.50 3.29
N GLU A 80 7.90 -8.82 2.80
CA GLU A 80 6.67 -8.52 3.51
C GLU A 80 6.61 -9.45 4.72
N ILE A 81 7.15 -8.97 5.84
CA ILE A 81 6.78 -9.55 7.13
C ILE A 81 5.31 -9.19 7.27
N ALA A 82 4.44 -10.20 7.18
CA ALA A 82 3.03 -10.07 7.53
C ALA A 82 2.98 -9.53 8.95
N LEU A 83 2.93 -8.20 9.06
CA LEU A 83 2.70 -7.53 10.31
C LEU A 83 1.28 -7.94 10.66
N GLU A 84 1.15 -8.94 11.53
CA GLU A 84 -0.11 -9.29 12.15
C GLU A 84 -0.71 -7.95 12.59
N ARG A 85 -1.80 -7.57 11.94
CA ARG A 85 -2.60 -6.41 12.31
C ARG A 85 -3.22 -6.75 13.65
N LYS A 86 -2.45 -6.67 14.72
CA LYS A 86 -2.88 -7.07 16.06
C LYS A 86 -3.12 -5.89 16.99
N GLU A 87 -2.89 -4.66 16.53
CA GLU A 87 -3.15 -3.47 17.35
C GLU A 87 -4.40 -2.67 16.94
N SER A 88 -5.07 -2.99 15.82
CA SER A 88 -6.33 -2.31 15.45
C SER A 88 -7.59 -3.13 15.73
N TYR A 89 -7.50 -4.46 15.84
CA TYR A 89 -8.69 -5.31 16.05
C TYR A 89 -9.16 -5.31 17.51
N ASP A 90 -8.26 -5.42 18.49
CA ASP A 90 -8.66 -5.44 19.91
C ASP A 90 -9.24 -4.10 20.39
N ALA A 91 -8.71 -2.98 19.87
CA ALA A 91 -9.23 -1.65 20.16
C ALA A 91 -10.59 -1.40 19.48
N ASP A 92 -10.80 -1.89 18.25
CA ASP A 92 -12.09 -1.78 17.58
C ASP A 92 -13.14 -2.71 18.18
N GLU A 93 -12.79 -3.94 18.57
CA GLU A 93 -13.73 -4.86 19.22
C GLU A 93 -14.20 -4.32 20.58
N SER A 94 -13.28 -3.78 21.38
CA SER A 94 -13.63 -3.11 22.64
C SER A 94 -14.51 -1.87 22.41
N ARG A 95 -14.25 -1.10 21.36
CA ARG A 95 -15.08 0.07 20.99
C ARG A 95 -16.45 -0.33 20.45
N VAL A 96 -16.55 -1.42 19.69
CA VAL A 96 -17.82 -1.97 19.19
C VAL A 96 -18.67 -2.49 20.34
N GLN A 97 -18.09 -3.25 21.26
CA GLN A 97 -18.81 -3.72 22.46
C GLN A 97 -19.31 -2.55 23.33
N GLN A 98 -18.49 -1.51 23.54
CA GLN A 98 -18.93 -0.30 24.24
C GLN A 98 -20.02 0.49 23.48
N LEU A 99 -19.95 0.55 22.15
CA LEU A 99 -20.97 1.20 21.34
C LEU A 99 -22.28 0.40 21.32
N GLU A 100 -22.23 -0.93 21.28
CA GLU A 100 -23.39 -1.81 21.38
C GLU A 100 -24.11 -1.66 22.73
N GLU A 101 -23.37 -1.63 23.85
CA GLU A 101 -23.98 -1.36 25.17
C GLU A 101 -24.59 0.05 25.22
N ARG A 102 -23.94 1.06 24.65
CA ARG A 102 -24.48 2.43 24.62
C ARG A 102 -25.70 2.55 23.74
N ILE A 103 -25.76 1.87 22.59
CA ILE A 103 -26.94 1.81 21.72
C ILE A 103 -28.09 1.13 22.46
N LYS A 104 -27.84 -0.02 23.11
CA LYS A 104 -28.86 -0.74 23.89
C LYS A 104 -29.43 0.10 25.03
N ASN A 105 -28.58 0.87 25.70
CA ASN A 105 -29.02 1.80 26.75
C ASN A 105 -29.79 3.01 26.20
N ILE A 106 -29.39 3.55 25.03
CA ILE A 106 -30.12 4.63 24.36
C ILE A 106 -31.48 4.13 23.87
N GLU A 107 -31.57 2.92 23.31
CA GLU A 107 -32.83 2.31 22.89
C GLU A 107 -33.75 2.08 24.08
N LEU A 108 -33.25 1.55 25.20
CA LEU A 108 -34.05 1.34 26.41
C LEU A 108 -34.50 2.66 27.05
N MET A 109 -33.67 3.69 27.04
CA MET A 109 -34.01 5.01 27.60
C MET A 109 -34.97 5.79 26.70
N ASP A 110 -34.83 5.70 25.37
CA ASP A 110 -35.72 6.34 24.40
C ASP A 110 -37.07 5.62 24.30
N ILE A 111 -37.10 4.28 24.45
CA ILE A 111 -38.34 3.51 24.56
C ILE A 111 -39.02 3.76 25.91
N GLY A 112 -38.27 3.77 27.03
CA GLY A 112 -38.81 4.04 28.36
C GLY A 112 -39.38 5.45 28.48
N PHE A 113 -38.67 6.46 27.98
CA PHE A 113 -39.14 7.84 27.94
C PHE A 113 -40.38 8.02 27.04
N LYS A 114 -40.45 7.29 25.91
CA LYS A 114 -41.66 7.27 25.07
C LYS A 114 -42.82 6.53 25.73
N LEU A 115 -42.57 5.45 26.47
CA LEU A 115 -43.60 4.66 27.15
C LEU A 115 -44.25 5.47 28.28
N ASP A 116 -43.46 6.17 29.10
CA ASP A 116 -43.99 7.05 30.15
C ASP A 116 -44.72 8.28 29.55
N CYS A 117 -44.24 8.80 28.43
CA CYS A 117 -44.88 9.90 27.70
C CYS A 117 -46.19 9.48 27.01
N VAL A 118 -46.32 8.20 26.63
CA VAL A 118 -47.55 7.64 26.05
C VAL A 118 -48.53 7.24 27.15
N ASN A 119 -48.09 6.62 28.25
CA ASN A 119 -48.94 6.26 29.39
C ASN A 119 -49.61 7.51 30.01
N THR A 120 -48.84 8.58 30.23
CA THR A 120 -49.36 9.85 30.75
C THR A 120 -50.31 10.58 29.78
N LYS A 121 -50.25 10.26 28.48
CA LYS A 121 -51.19 10.76 27.46
C LYS A 121 -52.38 9.82 27.26
N LEU A 122 -52.26 8.52 27.53
CA LEU A 122 -53.31 7.52 27.35
C LEU A 122 -54.40 7.65 28.42
N ASP A 123 -54.04 8.13 29.62
CA ASP A 123 -55.02 8.48 30.65
C ASP A 123 -55.85 9.73 30.28
N ASN A 124 -55.53 10.45 29.18
CA ASN A 124 -56.16 11.73 28.81
C ASN A 124 -56.29 12.03 27.28
N ALA A 125 -56.27 11.05 26.37
CA ALA A 125 -56.29 11.36 24.92
C ALA A 125 -57.38 10.65 24.12
N ASP A 126 -58.13 11.45 23.34
CA ASP A 126 -59.07 11.01 22.30
C ASP A 126 -58.35 10.29 21.13
N GLU A 127 -59.02 9.26 20.61
CA GLU A 127 -58.63 8.34 19.51
C GLU A 127 -58.01 9.02 18.28
N SER A 128 -58.39 10.26 18.00
CA SER A 128 -57.85 11.11 16.92
C SER A 128 -56.33 11.35 16.99
N ARG A 129 -55.76 11.48 18.21
CA ARG A 129 -54.32 11.79 18.37
C ARG A 129 -53.43 10.58 18.15
N VAL A 130 -53.95 9.39 18.39
CA VAL A 130 -53.25 8.11 18.16
C VAL A 130 -53.11 7.85 16.67
N GLN A 131 -54.18 8.05 15.90
CA GLN A 131 -54.17 7.88 14.43
C GLN A 131 -53.16 8.82 13.75
N GLN A 132 -53.03 10.06 14.22
CA GLN A 132 -52.09 11.02 13.65
C GLN A 132 -50.60 10.65 13.91
N LEU A 133 -50.31 10.07 15.07
CA LEU A 133 -48.98 9.55 15.38
C LEU A 133 -48.64 8.31 14.55
N GLU A 134 -49.62 7.44 14.33
CA GLU A 134 -49.45 6.24 13.52
C GLU A 134 -49.09 6.58 12.06
N GLU A 135 -49.77 7.56 11.47
CA GLU A 135 -49.45 8.06 10.12
C GLU A 135 -48.06 8.68 10.03
N ARG A 136 -47.63 9.44 11.04
CA ARG A 136 -46.26 10.00 11.08
C ARG A 136 -45.19 8.93 11.20
N VAL A 137 -45.45 7.86 11.96
CA VAL A 137 -44.53 6.71 12.05
C VAL A 137 -44.45 5.98 10.71
N LYS A 138 -45.57 5.78 10.02
CA LYS A 138 -45.60 5.19 8.66
C LYS A 138 -44.81 6.03 7.65
N ASP A 139 -44.96 7.36 7.68
CA ASP A 139 -44.20 8.27 6.79
C ASP A 139 -42.69 8.23 7.05
N MET A 140 -42.28 8.27 8.33
CA MET A 140 -40.88 8.12 8.71
C MET A 140 -40.31 6.77 8.26
N SER A 141 -41.08 5.69 8.44
CA SER A 141 -40.68 4.35 8.01
C SER A 141 -40.48 4.27 6.49
N ARG A 142 -41.36 4.90 5.69
CA ARG A 142 -41.17 5.02 4.23
C ARG A 142 -39.93 5.81 3.87
N LYS A 143 -39.69 6.94 4.54
CA LYS A 143 -38.55 7.82 4.26
C LYS A 143 -37.20 7.16 4.58
N VAL A 144 -37.14 6.39 5.66
CA VAL A 144 -35.96 5.58 6.01
C VAL A 144 -35.73 4.48 4.99
N GLY A 145 -36.80 3.76 4.58
CA GLY A 145 -36.73 2.74 3.53
C GLY A 145 -36.18 3.29 2.20
N PHE A 146 -36.71 4.41 1.73
CA PHE A 146 -36.23 5.05 0.49
C PHE A 146 -34.75 5.47 0.54
N LYS A 147 -34.29 5.99 1.69
CA LYS A 147 -32.87 6.33 1.88
C LYS A 147 -31.96 5.10 1.85
N LEU A 148 -32.43 3.99 2.41
CA LEU A 148 -31.69 2.73 2.42
C LEU A 148 -31.54 2.17 0.99
N ASP A 149 -32.63 2.17 0.21
CA ASP A 149 -32.60 1.74 -1.18
C ASP A 149 -31.67 2.61 -2.05
N CYS A 150 -31.68 3.93 -1.84
CA CYS A 150 -30.79 4.87 -2.54
C CYS A 150 -29.30 4.66 -2.19
N LEU A 151 -28.99 4.34 -0.94
CA LEU A 151 -27.62 4.02 -0.54
C LEU A 151 -27.17 2.68 -1.12
N ASN A 152 -28.04 1.66 -1.13
CA ASN A 152 -27.72 0.36 -1.73
C ASN A 152 -27.41 0.48 -3.22
N THR A 153 -28.23 1.19 -4.00
CA THR A 153 -27.97 1.39 -5.43
C THR A 153 -26.66 2.13 -5.67
N THR A 154 -26.36 3.17 -4.90
CA THR A 154 -25.08 3.91 -4.99
C THR A 154 -23.87 3.02 -4.68
N ILE A 155 -23.98 2.11 -3.71
CA ILE A 155 -22.92 1.16 -3.35
C ILE A 155 -22.72 0.13 -4.48
N GLU A 156 -23.80 -0.39 -5.06
CA GLU A 156 -23.74 -1.34 -6.18
C GLU A 156 -23.08 -0.72 -7.42
N GLU A 157 -23.47 0.51 -7.80
CA GLU A 157 -22.86 1.25 -8.92
C GLU A 157 -21.35 1.43 -8.74
N ARG A 158 -20.92 1.90 -7.55
CA ARG A 158 -19.49 2.10 -7.23
C ARG A 158 -18.71 0.79 -7.15
N SER A 159 -19.37 -0.31 -6.77
CA SER A 159 -18.77 -1.65 -6.76
C SER A 159 -18.50 -2.14 -8.18
N LEU A 160 -19.48 -1.98 -9.07
CA LEU A 160 -19.39 -2.36 -10.47
C LEU A 160 -18.31 -1.57 -11.22
N GLU A 161 -18.20 -0.28 -10.95
CA GLU A 161 -17.22 0.61 -11.59
C GLU A 161 -15.77 0.27 -11.20
N ARG A 162 -15.52 -0.06 -9.92
CA ARG A 162 -14.22 -0.57 -9.47
C ARG A 162 -13.84 -1.87 -10.18
N LYS A 163 -14.79 -2.79 -10.35
CA LYS A 163 -14.56 -4.08 -11.02
C LYS A 163 -14.15 -3.92 -12.49
N LYS A 164 -14.77 -2.99 -13.22
CA LYS A 164 -14.39 -2.68 -14.61
C LYS A 164 -12.98 -2.09 -14.72
N SER A 165 -12.62 -1.21 -13.79
CA SER A 165 -11.28 -0.59 -13.74
C SER A 165 -10.18 -1.62 -13.50
N ASP A 166 -10.40 -2.56 -12.57
CA ASP A 166 -9.40 -3.58 -12.24
C ASP A 166 -9.23 -4.59 -13.38
N ASP A 167 -10.31 -4.96 -14.08
CA ASP A 167 -10.26 -5.85 -15.25
C ASP A 167 -9.46 -5.24 -16.41
N ALA A 168 -9.64 -3.94 -16.68
CA ALA A 168 -8.88 -3.23 -17.71
C ALA A 168 -7.37 -3.16 -17.36
N ARG A 169 -7.04 -2.91 -16.10
CA ARG A 169 -5.65 -2.89 -15.62
C ARG A 169 -5.01 -4.28 -15.72
N PHE A 170 -5.76 -5.33 -15.41
CA PHE A 170 -5.28 -6.71 -15.50
C PHE A 170 -4.98 -7.12 -16.95
N GLN A 171 -5.86 -6.79 -17.89
CA GLN A 171 -5.63 -7.05 -19.33
C GLN A 171 -4.36 -6.35 -19.85
N GLN A 172 -4.16 -5.09 -19.48
CA GLN A 172 -2.95 -4.35 -19.87
C GLN A 172 -1.69 -4.96 -19.25
N LEU A 173 -1.76 -5.41 -18.00
CA LEU A 173 -0.65 -6.09 -17.33
C LEU A 173 -0.33 -7.43 -18.01
N GLU A 174 -1.36 -8.21 -18.38
CA GLU A 174 -1.22 -9.49 -19.09
C GLU A 174 -0.52 -9.33 -20.45
N GLU A 175 -0.88 -8.32 -21.24
CA GLU A 175 -0.20 -8.02 -22.50
C GLU A 175 1.27 -7.63 -22.29
N SER A 176 1.55 -6.83 -21.25
CA SER A 176 2.93 -6.44 -20.93
C SER A 176 3.79 -7.64 -20.53
N VAL A 177 3.22 -8.62 -19.81
CA VAL A 177 3.90 -9.86 -19.44
C VAL A 177 4.21 -10.71 -20.68
N LYS A 178 3.25 -10.89 -21.60
CA LYS A 178 3.45 -11.61 -22.86
C LYS A 178 4.59 -11.00 -23.70
N ASN A 179 4.67 -9.67 -23.75
CA ASN A 179 5.75 -8.99 -24.45
C ASN A 179 7.13 -9.22 -23.80
N ILE A 180 7.19 -9.25 -22.47
CA ILE A 180 8.42 -9.56 -21.74
C ILE A 180 8.84 -11.02 -21.97
N GLU A 181 7.90 -11.96 -21.95
CA GLU A 181 8.18 -13.38 -22.25
C GLU A 181 8.78 -13.58 -23.64
N LEU A 182 8.28 -12.84 -24.64
CA LEU A 182 8.83 -12.84 -25.99
C LEU A 182 10.27 -12.31 -26.01
N MET A 183 10.55 -11.18 -25.35
CA MET A 183 11.91 -10.62 -25.27
C MET A 183 12.88 -11.58 -24.57
N VAL A 184 12.46 -12.19 -23.47
CA VAL A 184 13.28 -13.19 -22.75
C VAL A 184 13.58 -14.39 -23.64
N SER A 185 12.61 -14.82 -24.45
CA SER A 185 12.81 -15.90 -25.42
C SER A 185 13.83 -15.54 -26.50
N CYS A 186 13.79 -14.31 -27.04
CA CYS A 186 14.76 -13.83 -28.01
C CYS A 186 16.19 -13.76 -27.43
N LEU A 187 16.32 -13.18 -26.23
CA LEU A 187 17.62 -13.07 -25.55
C LEU A 187 18.21 -14.44 -25.21
N LYS A 188 17.36 -15.42 -24.87
CA LYS A 188 17.79 -16.80 -24.60
C LYS A 188 18.41 -17.45 -25.84
N VAL A 189 17.80 -17.26 -27.02
CA VAL A 189 18.33 -17.75 -28.30
C VAL A 189 19.68 -17.10 -28.65
N GLU A 190 19.84 -15.80 -28.39
CA GLU A 190 21.13 -15.11 -28.62
C GLU A 190 22.22 -15.56 -27.65
N LEU A 191 21.86 -15.84 -26.40
CA LEU A 191 22.78 -16.39 -25.41
C LEU A 191 23.29 -17.78 -25.83
N ASP A 192 22.40 -18.65 -26.32
CA ASP A 192 22.77 -19.98 -26.80
C ASP A 192 23.72 -19.90 -28.00
N LYS A 193 23.45 -18.99 -28.96
CA LYS A 193 24.35 -18.73 -30.11
C LYS A 193 25.74 -18.25 -29.70
N MET A 194 25.83 -17.40 -28.67
CA MET A 194 27.13 -16.92 -28.15
C MET A 194 27.90 -18.02 -27.43
N LYS A 195 27.20 -18.92 -26.75
CA LYS A 195 27.80 -20.06 -26.08
C LYS A 195 28.46 -21.01 -27.08
N ASP A 196 27.73 -21.34 -28.16
CA ASP A 196 28.22 -22.22 -29.23
C ASP A 196 29.49 -21.68 -29.90
N LYS A 197 29.57 -20.35 -30.13
CA LYS A 197 30.78 -19.70 -30.67
C LYS A 197 31.99 -19.78 -29.73
N SER A 198 31.80 -19.59 -28.42
CA SER A 198 32.92 -19.66 -27.48
C SER A 198 33.52 -21.07 -27.34
N THR A 199 32.70 -22.11 -27.53
CA THR A 199 33.16 -23.51 -27.57
C THR A 199 33.91 -23.86 -28.86
N ALA A 200 33.62 -23.18 -29.98
CA ALA A 200 34.29 -23.41 -31.26
C ALA A 200 35.68 -22.75 -31.33
N GLU A 201 35.89 -21.63 -30.63
CA GLU A 201 37.17 -20.91 -30.63
C GLU A 201 38.14 -21.37 -29.52
N GLY A 202 37.71 -22.26 -28.62
CA GLY A 202 38.47 -22.70 -27.44
C GLY A 202 39.48 -23.86 -27.61
N PHE A 203 39.73 -24.34 -28.84
CA PHE A 203 40.63 -25.49 -29.08
C PHE A 203 41.88 -25.21 -29.93
N LEU A 204 42.31 -23.95 -30.06
CA LEU A 204 43.56 -23.58 -30.73
C LEU A 204 44.58 -22.97 -29.76
N LEU A 205 45.25 -23.83 -29.00
CA LEU A 205 46.59 -23.61 -28.42
C LEU A 205 47.36 -24.91 -28.73
N VAL A 206 47.99 -25.04 -29.91
CA VAL A 206 49.41 -24.74 -30.22
C VAL A 206 50.39 -25.48 -29.30
N ASP A 207 50.99 -26.52 -29.88
CA ASP A 207 52.33 -27.16 -29.73
C ASP A 207 53.09 -27.10 -28.39
#